data_AF-A0A2N2HHZ3-F1
#
_entry.id   AF-A0A2N2HHZ3-F1
#
_cell.length_a   1.000
_cell.length_b   1.000
_cell.length_c   1.000
_cell.angle_alpha   90.00
_cell.angle_beta   90.00
_cell.angle_gamma   90.00
#
_symmetry.space_group_name_H-M   'P 1'
#
loop_
_entity.id
_entity.type
_entity.pdbx_description
1 polymer ?
#
loop_
_entity_poly.entity_id
_entity_poly.type
_entity_poly.pdbx_seq_one_letter_code
_entity_poly.pdbx_strand_id
1 'polypeptide(L)'
;LDRHRHRRALRVRTRSRRYSLFDDGKMIVFRAAGEPTRVHVVQIWQTPFTSAEYAATAPTDGSFLAKVGNAELVRGISDAYTLVTFARNDAPTRASFEELIAATTRFEDAYFWVSNPEAGNLREAVAALRGTTELIIDEFEKVAAIRARASEALARAADEQRDLVAKILSSDLSHLDAFMHALTDLRKQRGKLISLREMREMDLVTVDALENEVAGQFDGVSGKCVTFLLEGDAFGPLNARIEQLLGQIDAVAKVVELEPLGADLNGVQEGLTLLSEVVAGLVVDDATARTKILEGISEVFGQVNRVRASYQAKRRDLSSTEARSEFGAQFALFGQSVAGSLALCDTPERCDEQLSRMLVQLEDLEGRFGEFDEFLTDLTIKREEVTDAFGARRQTLVDERQRKAQSLLTAAERILTGVTRRASKMADADELNAYFASDPMVHKLGDLATQLDALGDSVKAEE
;
A
#
# COMPACT_ATOMS: atom_id res chain seq x y z
N LEU A 1 30.58 18.36 -44.03
CA LEU A 1 29.79 17.13 -44.30
C LEU A 1 28.50 17.41 -45.09
N ASP A 2 27.90 18.59 -44.99
CA ASP A 2 26.66 18.95 -45.71
C ASP A 2 26.78 19.02 -47.25
N ARG A 3 27.94 19.44 -47.78
CA ARG A 3 28.21 19.39 -49.23
C ARG A 3 28.10 17.97 -49.82
N HIS A 4 28.28 16.92 -49.01
CA HIS A 4 28.24 15.54 -49.48
C HIS A 4 26.85 14.91 -49.44
N ARG A 5 25.97 15.26 -48.49
CA ARG A 5 24.59 14.73 -48.45
C ARG A 5 23.70 15.35 -49.54
N HIS A 6 23.85 16.64 -49.83
CA HIS A 6 23.11 17.29 -50.93
C HIS A 6 23.58 16.93 -52.35
N ARG A 7 24.84 16.48 -52.52
CA ARG A 7 25.32 15.89 -53.78
C ARG A 7 24.49 14.68 -54.24
N ARG A 8 23.85 13.96 -53.31
CA ARG A 8 22.96 12.83 -53.63
C ARG A 8 21.53 13.27 -53.96
N ALA A 9 20.95 14.24 -53.23
CA ALA A 9 19.57 14.69 -53.43
C ALA A 9 19.35 15.45 -54.75
N LEU A 10 20.30 16.32 -55.15
CA LEU A 10 20.19 17.07 -56.42
C LEU A 10 20.36 16.20 -57.68
N ARG A 11 21.08 15.07 -57.58
CA ARG A 11 21.25 14.09 -58.66
C ARG A 11 19.95 13.39 -59.07
N VAL A 12 18.97 13.29 -58.16
CA VAL A 12 17.73 12.54 -58.41
C VAL A 12 16.70 13.38 -59.18
N ARG A 13 16.73 14.72 -59.06
CA ARG A 13 15.70 15.59 -59.65
C ARG A 13 16.14 16.37 -60.90
N THR A 14 17.43 16.38 -61.23
CA THR A 14 17.93 16.91 -62.52
C THR A 14 18.91 15.92 -63.15
N ARG A 15 18.64 15.46 -64.38
CA ARG A 15 19.65 14.73 -65.18
C ARG A 15 20.72 15.73 -65.65
N SER A 16 21.63 16.11 -64.76
CA SER A 16 22.76 17.01 -65.05
C SER A 16 24.07 16.34 -64.66
N ARG A 17 25.10 16.45 -65.51
CA ARG A 17 26.42 15.83 -65.28
C ARG A 17 27.45 16.78 -64.65
N ARG A 18 27.25 18.10 -64.71
CA ARG A 18 28.11 19.13 -64.07
C ARG A 18 27.28 20.36 -63.69
N TYR A 19 27.63 20.98 -62.56
CA TYR A 19 27.05 22.24 -62.08
C TYR A 19 28.15 23.15 -61.52
N SER A 20 27.93 24.46 -61.55
CA SER A 20 28.76 25.47 -60.89
C SER A 20 27.88 26.31 -59.97
N LEU A 21 28.31 26.51 -58.72
CA LEU A 21 27.65 27.39 -57.76
C LEU A 21 28.52 28.64 -57.59
N PHE A 22 27.92 29.81 -57.79
CA PHE A 22 28.56 31.10 -57.64
C PHE A 22 28.33 31.67 -56.24
N ASP A 23 29.17 32.62 -55.83
CA ASP A 23 29.16 33.20 -54.48
C ASP A 23 27.83 33.88 -54.14
N ASP A 24 27.13 34.40 -55.15
CA ASP A 24 25.79 35.01 -55.04
C ASP A 24 24.63 34.01 -54.98
N GLY A 25 24.93 32.72 -54.86
CA GLY A 25 23.94 31.65 -54.78
C GLY A 25 23.34 31.26 -56.13
N LYS A 26 23.76 31.88 -57.25
CA LYS A 26 23.38 31.42 -58.58
C LYS A 26 24.01 30.05 -58.82
N MET A 27 23.19 29.08 -59.15
CA MET A 27 23.64 27.77 -59.57
C MET A 27 23.37 27.60 -61.06
N ILE A 28 24.43 27.33 -61.80
CA ILE A 28 24.36 27.03 -63.22
C ILE A 28 24.40 25.51 -63.39
N VAL A 29 23.34 24.97 -63.98
CA VAL A 29 23.19 23.55 -64.23
C VAL A 29 23.11 23.31 -65.74
N PHE A 30 24.02 22.48 -66.23
CA PHE A 30 23.96 22.01 -67.61
C PHE A 30 22.99 20.84 -67.71
N ARG A 31 21.92 20.99 -68.49
CA ARG A 31 21.08 19.83 -68.81
C ARG A 31 21.86 18.86 -69.67
N ALA A 32 21.89 17.59 -69.27
CA ALA A 32 22.47 16.56 -70.09
C ALA A 32 21.55 16.33 -71.32
N ALA A 33 22.06 16.60 -72.51
CA ALA A 33 21.48 16.08 -73.74
C ALA A 33 21.92 14.61 -73.92
N GLY A 34 21.07 13.78 -74.51
CA GLY A 34 21.36 12.35 -74.74
C GLY A 34 22.52 12.09 -75.70
N GLU A 35 22.84 13.06 -76.57
CA GLU A 35 23.88 12.97 -77.59
C GLU A 35 24.80 14.22 -77.58
N PRO A 36 26.05 14.14 -78.08
CA PRO A 36 26.97 15.28 -78.11
C PRO A 36 26.48 16.41 -79.02
N THR A 37 26.34 17.62 -78.48
CA THR A 37 25.88 18.81 -79.21
C THR A 37 26.85 19.98 -78.98
N ARG A 38 26.97 20.90 -79.95
CA ARG A 38 27.76 22.13 -79.84
C ARG A 38 27.06 23.22 -79.03
N VAL A 39 25.75 23.13 -78.82
CA VAL A 39 24.94 24.09 -78.07
C VAL A 39 24.33 23.39 -76.86
N HIS A 40 24.67 23.86 -75.66
CA HIS A 40 24.18 23.29 -74.41
C HIS A 40 23.11 24.19 -73.79
N VAL A 41 21.97 23.60 -73.43
CA VAL A 41 20.92 24.31 -72.68
C VAL A 41 21.37 24.43 -71.22
N VAL A 42 21.51 25.66 -70.79
CA VAL A 42 21.89 26.02 -69.42
C VAL A 42 20.65 26.47 -68.66
N GLN A 43 20.47 25.96 -67.45
CA GLN A 43 19.49 26.49 -66.51
C GLN A 43 20.20 27.20 -65.38
N ILE A 44 19.78 28.43 -65.11
CA ILE A 44 20.27 29.23 -63.99
C ILE A 44 19.20 29.18 -62.90
N TRP A 45 19.60 28.75 -61.71
CA TRP A 45 18.76 28.66 -60.53
C TRP A 45 19.29 29.67 -59.52
N GLN A 46 18.41 30.44 -58.90
CA GLN A 46 18.78 31.18 -57.70
C GLN A 46 18.62 30.25 -56.50
N THR A 47 19.71 29.94 -55.82
CA THR A 47 19.71 29.05 -54.65
C THR A 47 20.00 29.85 -53.37
N PRO A 48 19.54 29.36 -52.20
CA PRO A 48 19.84 30.01 -50.92
C PRO A 48 21.30 29.78 -50.45
N PHE A 49 22.13 29.06 -51.22
CA PHE A 49 23.48 28.68 -50.83
C PHE A 49 24.51 29.66 -51.40
N THR A 50 24.78 30.73 -50.65
CA THR A 50 25.77 31.77 -50.99
C THR A 50 27.11 31.50 -50.31
N SER A 51 28.18 32.18 -50.75
CA SER A 51 29.45 32.19 -50.02
C SER A 51 29.33 33.02 -48.73
N ALA A 52 30.19 32.75 -47.75
CA ALA A 52 30.18 33.50 -46.48
C ALA A 52 30.45 34.99 -46.69
N GLU A 53 31.35 35.33 -47.63
CA GLU A 53 31.67 36.71 -48.00
C GLU A 53 30.48 37.42 -48.66
N TYR A 54 29.79 36.76 -49.59
CA TYR A 54 28.62 37.33 -50.24
C TYR A 54 27.45 37.50 -49.26
N ALA A 55 27.19 36.49 -48.41
CA ALA A 55 26.17 36.56 -47.37
C ALA A 55 26.42 37.71 -46.38
N ALA A 56 27.69 37.98 -46.02
CA ALA A 56 28.06 39.07 -45.13
C ALA A 56 27.86 40.47 -45.74
N THR A 57 27.86 40.57 -47.08
CA THR A 57 27.60 41.83 -47.80
C THR A 57 26.13 42.08 -48.14
N ALA A 58 25.24 41.12 -47.88
CA ALA A 58 23.83 41.26 -48.15
C ALA A 58 23.16 42.28 -47.19
N PRO A 59 22.25 43.15 -47.65
CA PRO A 59 21.51 44.04 -46.77
C PRO A 59 20.71 43.22 -45.75
N THR A 60 21.00 43.38 -44.47
CA THR A 60 20.21 42.79 -43.39
C THR A 60 19.10 43.74 -42.99
N ASP A 61 17.88 43.24 -42.82
CA ASP A 61 16.73 44.00 -42.30
C ASP A 61 16.80 44.23 -40.78
N GLY A 62 17.89 43.80 -40.12
CA GLY A 62 18.09 43.92 -38.68
C GLY A 62 17.30 42.92 -37.84
N SER A 63 16.48 42.07 -38.48
CA SER A 63 15.67 41.04 -37.82
C SER A 63 16.53 40.01 -37.08
N PHE A 64 15.93 39.32 -36.12
CA PHE A 64 16.61 38.24 -35.42
C PHE A 64 17.07 37.13 -36.38
N LEU A 65 16.24 36.77 -37.38
CA LEU A 65 16.55 35.73 -38.36
C LEU A 65 17.75 36.10 -39.25
N ALA A 66 17.89 37.39 -39.61
CA ALA A 66 19.07 37.87 -40.33
C ALA A 66 20.36 37.75 -39.51
N LYS A 67 20.28 37.91 -38.17
CA LYS A 67 21.43 37.74 -37.25
C LYS A 67 21.84 36.28 -37.06
N VAL A 68 20.89 35.35 -37.10
CA VAL A 68 21.16 33.90 -37.04
C VAL A 68 21.84 33.41 -38.32
N GLY A 69 21.40 33.92 -39.47
CA GLY A 69 22.00 33.63 -40.77
C GLY A 69 21.36 32.45 -41.50
N ASN A 70 21.25 32.58 -42.83
CA ASN A 70 20.49 31.65 -43.66
C ASN A 70 21.02 30.20 -43.61
N ALA A 71 22.35 29.99 -43.60
CA ALA A 71 22.93 28.66 -43.56
C ALA A 71 22.56 27.90 -42.28
N GLU A 72 22.53 28.60 -41.14
CA GLU A 72 22.17 28.05 -39.84
C GLU A 72 20.67 27.71 -39.77
N LEU A 73 19.82 28.62 -40.27
CA LEU A 73 18.36 28.40 -40.34
C LEU A 73 18.00 27.21 -41.23
N VAL A 74 18.62 27.08 -42.41
CA VAL A 74 18.38 25.96 -43.32
C VAL A 74 18.80 24.63 -42.68
N ARG A 75 19.92 24.60 -41.96
CA ARG A 75 20.38 23.40 -41.26
C ARG A 75 19.40 22.98 -40.16
N GLY A 76 18.95 23.93 -39.33
CA GLY A 76 17.94 23.65 -38.30
C GLY A 76 16.59 23.21 -38.89
N ILE A 77 16.10 23.83 -39.95
CA ILE A 77 14.86 23.39 -40.60
C ILE A 77 15.01 21.95 -41.15
N SER A 78 16.17 21.61 -41.74
CA SER A 78 16.45 20.25 -42.20
C SER A 78 16.45 19.22 -41.08
N ASP A 79 17.06 19.55 -39.93
CA ASP A 79 17.07 18.66 -38.76
C ASP A 79 15.66 18.53 -38.14
N ALA A 80 14.85 19.60 -38.12
CA ALA A 80 13.46 19.54 -37.70
C ALA A 80 12.63 18.59 -38.59
N TYR A 81 12.83 18.61 -39.91
CA TYR A 81 12.20 17.63 -40.83
C TYR A 81 12.66 16.19 -40.58
N THR A 82 13.88 16.00 -40.08
CA THR A 82 14.37 14.67 -39.68
C THR A 82 13.59 14.15 -38.47
N LEU A 83 13.29 15.01 -37.48
CA LEU A 83 12.43 14.65 -36.34
C LEU A 83 11.02 14.24 -36.80
N VAL A 84 10.44 14.98 -37.74
CA VAL A 84 9.13 14.64 -38.32
C VAL A 84 9.15 13.29 -39.02
N THR A 85 10.26 12.97 -39.69
CA THR A 85 10.42 11.68 -40.37
C THR A 85 10.50 10.52 -39.38
N PHE A 86 11.26 10.69 -38.29
CA PHE A 86 11.33 9.71 -37.20
C PHE A 86 9.98 9.51 -36.51
N ALA A 87 9.24 10.59 -36.27
CA ALA A 87 7.91 10.52 -35.66
C ALA A 87 6.86 9.81 -36.54
N ARG A 88 7.07 9.74 -37.86
CA ARG A 88 6.18 9.11 -38.84
C ARG A 88 6.60 7.69 -39.22
N ASN A 89 7.40 7.03 -38.40
CA ASN A 89 7.81 5.65 -38.66
C ASN A 89 6.58 4.71 -38.65
N ASP A 90 6.38 3.96 -39.74
CA ASP A 90 5.26 3.01 -39.91
C ASP A 90 5.41 1.73 -39.07
N ALA A 91 6.63 1.43 -38.60
CA ALA A 91 6.92 0.29 -37.73
C ALA A 91 7.74 0.74 -36.51
N PRO A 92 7.12 1.49 -35.58
CA PRO A 92 7.83 2.01 -34.43
C PRO A 92 8.18 0.88 -33.46
N THR A 93 9.42 0.90 -32.99
CA THR A 93 9.92 0.07 -31.89
C THR A 93 10.30 0.97 -30.71
N ARG A 94 10.44 0.39 -29.51
CA ARG A 94 10.98 1.11 -28.35
C ARG A 94 12.30 1.83 -28.69
N ALA A 95 13.23 1.12 -29.35
CA ALA A 95 14.52 1.70 -29.78
C ALA A 95 14.35 2.91 -30.72
N SER A 96 13.35 2.89 -31.60
CA SER A 96 13.09 4.05 -32.48
C SER A 96 12.54 5.27 -31.73
N PHE A 97 11.79 5.07 -30.64
CA PHE A 97 11.32 6.15 -29.79
C PHE A 97 12.44 6.71 -28.89
N GLU A 98 13.31 5.84 -28.37
CA GLU A 98 14.53 6.26 -27.66
C GLU A 98 15.45 7.09 -28.59
N GLU A 99 15.60 6.67 -29.85
CA GLU A 99 16.34 7.44 -30.86
C GLU A 99 15.68 8.79 -31.17
N LEU A 100 14.35 8.85 -31.18
CA LEU A 100 13.61 10.09 -31.36
C LEU A 100 13.82 11.07 -30.19
N ILE A 101 13.77 10.61 -28.94
CA ILE A 101 14.08 11.45 -27.75
C ILE A 101 15.53 11.95 -27.81
N ALA A 102 16.47 11.09 -28.18
CA ALA A 102 17.85 11.49 -28.36
C ALA A 102 18.01 12.53 -29.48
N ALA A 103 17.22 12.41 -30.56
CA ALA A 103 17.22 13.35 -31.68
C ALA A 103 16.61 14.72 -31.31
N THR A 104 15.52 14.75 -30.53
CA THR A 104 14.91 16.01 -30.06
C THR A 104 15.85 16.77 -29.13
N THR A 105 16.56 16.07 -28.25
CA THR A 105 17.56 16.66 -27.34
C THR A 105 18.73 17.26 -28.14
N ARG A 106 19.31 16.50 -29.08
CA ARG A 106 20.37 17.01 -29.97
C ARG A 106 19.93 18.24 -30.77
N PHE A 107 18.68 18.27 -31.21
CA PHE A 107 18.12 19.40 -31.95
C PHE A 107 18.05 20.67 -31.10
N GLU A 108 17.56 20.57 -29.86
CA GLU A 108 17.47 21.74 -28.97
C GLU A 108 18.84 22.27 -28.54
N ASP A 109 19.81 21.38 -28.32
CA ASP A 109 21.18 21.75 -27.94
C ASP A 109 21.95 22.40 -29.11
N ALA A 110 21.70 21.95 -30.35
CA ALA A 110 22.42 22.41 -31.53
C ALA A 110 22.03 23.84 -31.96
N TYR A 111 20.80 24.29 -31.66
CA TYR A 111 20.24 25.50 -32.24
C TYR A 111 19.71 26.46 -31.17
N PHE A 112 20.52 27.44 -30.77
CA PHE A 112 20.17 28.43 -29.74
C PHE A 112 18.90 29.27 -30.06
N TRP A 113 18.54 29.38 -31.34
CA TRP A 113 17.47 30.25 -31.83
C TRP A 113 16.08 29.60 -31.79
N VAL A 114 15.98 28.29 -31.55
CA VAL A 114 14.71 27.53 -31.64
C VAL A 114 13.67 27.91 -30.59
N SER A 115 14.08 28.60 -29.52
CA SER A 115 13.16 29.15 -28.51
C SER A 115 12.74 30.60 -28.77
N ASN A 116 13.26 31.24 -29.83
CA ASN A 116 12.95 32.64 -30.09
C ASN A 116 11.54 32.78 -30.73
N PRO A 117 10.67 33.67 -30.23
CA PRO A 117 9.37 33.93 -30.83
C PRO A 117 9.43 34.38 -32.30
N GLU A 118 10.43 35.16 -32.70
CA GLU A 118 10.62 35.59 -34.11
C GLU A 118 10.97 34.42 -35.05
N ALA A 119 11.44 33.30 -34.50
CA ALA A 119 11.70 32.06 -35.23
C ALA A 119 10.57 31.02 -35.09
N GLY A 120 9.42 31.41 -34.51
CA GLY A 120 8.24 30.56 -34.35
C GLY A 120 8.30 29.58 -33.18
N ASN A 121 9.24 29.75 -32.23
CA ASN A 121 9.36 28.95 -31.01
C ASN A 121 9.27 27.42 -31.22
N LEU A 122 10.03 26.88 -32.19
CA LEU A 122 10.08 25.44 -32.49
C LEU A 122 10.37 24.56 -31.28
N ARG A 123 11.06 25.09 -30.25
CA ARG A 123 11.31 24.40 -28.98
C ARG A 123 10.02 23.85 -28.36
N GLU A 124 8.92 24.60 -28.40
CA GLU A 124 7.65 24.16 -27.82
C GLU A 124 7.12 22.89 -28.51
N ALA A 125 7.15 22.85 -29.84
CA ALA A 125 6.73 21.69 -30.62
C ALA A 125 7.66 20.48 -30.42
N VAL A 126 8.98 20.71 -30.32
CA VAL A 126 9.96 19.65 -30.07
C VAL A 126 9.83 19.09 -28.66
N ALA A 127 9.59 19.94 -27.67
CA ALA A 127 9.34 19.54 -26.29
C ALA A 127 8.04 18.73 -26.18
N ALA A 128 6.96 19.14 -26.86
CA ALA A 128 5.71 18.37 -26.90
C ALA A 128 5.90 16.99 -27.57
N LEU A 129 6.68 16.93 -28.66
CA LEU A 129 7.02 15.67 -29.33
C LEU A 129 7.83 14.74 -28.40
N ARG A 130 8.83 15.28 -27.70
CA ARG A 130 9.62 14.52 -26.72
C ARG A 130 8.74 14.00 -25.58
N GLY A 131 7.93 14.85 -24.96
CA GLY A 131 7.05 14.44 -23.86
C GLY A 131 6.04 13.37 -24.28
N THR A 132 5.49 13.47 -25.49
CA THR A 132 4.61 12.42 -26.03
C THR A 132 5.37 11.11 -26.27
N THR A 133 6.62 11.19 -26.74
CA THR A 133 7.47 10.02 -26.99
C THR A 133 7.86 9.32 -25.69
N GLU A 134 8.16 10.08 -24.64
CA GLU A 134 8.43 9.56 -23.28
C GLU A 134 7.21 8.79 -22.74
N LEU A 135 6.01 9.38 -22.82
CA LEU A 135 4.77 8.71 -22.41
C LEU A 135 4.52 7.39 -23.17
N ILE A 136 4.88 7.34 -24.45
CA ILE A 136 4.77 6.11 -25.25
C ILE A 136 5.75 5.06 -24.74
N ILE A 137 7.00 5.41 -24.46
CA ILE A 137 7.99 4.48 -23.91
C ILE A 137 7.53 3.94 -22.55
N ASP A 138 7.03 4.81 -21.67
CA ASP A 138 6.49 4.40 -20.37
C ASP A 138 5.35 3.38 -20.54
N GLU A 139 4.48 3.56 -21.54
CA GLU A 139 3.42 2.59 -21.83
C GLU A 139 3.97 1.26 -22.37
N PHE A 140 5.01 1.29 -23.21
CA PHE A 140 5.71 0.07 -23.64
C PHE A 140 6.29 -0.70 -22.46
N GLU A 141 6.90 -0.02 -21.49
CA GLU A 141 7.44 -0.65 -20.29
C GLU A 141 6.34 -1.26 -19.41
N LYS A 142 5.23 -0.54 -19.23
CA LYS A 142 4.06 -1.06 -18.49
C LYS A 142 3.50 -2.31 -19.14
N VAL A 143 3.29 -2.29 -20.46
CA VAL A 143 2.77 -3.46 -21.19
C VAL A 143 3.74 -4.63 -21.12
N ALA A 144 5.06 -4.39 -21.26
CA ALA A 144 6.07 -5.44 -21.13
C ALA A 144 6.08 -6.05 -19.71
N ALA A 145 5.98 -5.23 -18.67
CA ALA A 145 5.91 -5.69 -17.29
C ALA A 145 4.64 -6.51 -17.02
N ILE A 146 3.49 -6.08 -17.53
CA ILE A 146 2.21 -6.80 -17.43
C ILE A 146 2.31 -8.16 -18.12
N ARG A 147 2.88 -8.22 -19.34
CA ARG A 147 3.12 -9.47 -20.08
C ARG A 147 4.03 -10.42 -19.32
N ALA A 148 5.13 -9.92 -18.77
CA ALA A 148 6.06 -10.73 -17.97
C ALA A 148 5.35 -11.35 -16.75
N ARG A 149 4.57 -10.54 -16.02
CA ARG A 149 3.79 -11.01 -14.86
C ARG A 149 2.73 -12.04 -15.25
N ALA A 150 2.03 -11.84 -16.37
CA ALA A 150 1.05 -12.79 -16.88
C ALA A 150 1.72 -14.13 -17.27
N SER A 151 2.85 -14.08 -17.97
CA SER A 151 3.62 -15.26 -18.36
C SER A 151 4.16 -16.02 -17.14
N GLU A 152 4.68 -15.34 -16.13
CA GLU A 152 5.15 -15.96 -14.88
C GLU A 152 4.00 -16.61 -14.10
N ALA A 153 2.84 -15.96 -14.02
CA ALA A 153 1.66 -16.53 -13.38
C ALA A 153 1.16 -17.79 -14.10
N LEU A 154 1.16 -17.77 -15.43
CA LEU A 154 0.80 -18.91 -16.26
C LEU A 154 1.79 -20.08 -16.11
N ALA A 155 3.09 -19.79 -16.14
CA ALA A 155 4.13 -20.81 -15.97
C ALA A 155 4.00 -21.51 -14.60
N ARG A 156 3.82 -20.74 -13.52
CA ARG A 156 3.59 -21.32 -12.18
C ARG A 156 2.33 -22.16 -12.11
N ALA A 157 1.23 -21.72 -12.72
CA ALA A 157 -0.01 -22.51 -12.75
C ALA A 157 0.16 -23.81 -13.55
N ALA A 158 0.92 -23.79 -14.65
CA ALA A 158 1.23 -24.99 -15.42
C ALA A 158 2.12 -25.97 -14.62
N ASP A 159 3.10 -25.47 -13.88
CA ASP A 159 3.97 -26.28 -13.02
C ASP A 159 3.17 -26.96 -11.90
N GLU A 160 2.36 -26.18 -11.18
CA GLU A 160 1.48 -26.70 -10.12
C GLU A 160 0.48 -27.74 -10.66
N GLN A 161 -0.06 -27.53 -11.87
CA GLN A 161 -0.93 -28.50 -12.52
C GLN A 161 -0.19 -29.81 -12.81
N ARG A 162 1.03 -29.75 -13.36
CA ARG A 162 1.82 -30.95 -13.64
C ARG A 162 2.10 -31.74 -12.38
N ASP A 163 2.47 -31.05 -11.30
CA ASP A 163 2.73 -31.69 -10.00
C ASP A 163 1.46 -32.30 -9.42
N LEU A 164 0.32 -31.61 -9.52
CA LEU A 164 -0.97 -32.12 -9.10
C LEU A 164 -1.39 -33.37 -9.86
N VAL A 165 -1.29 -33.36 -11.19
CA VAL A 165 -1.62 -34.51 -12.03
C VAL A 165 -0.69 -35.69 -11.73
N ALA A 166 0.62 -35.45 -11.58
CA ALA A 166 1.56 -36.48 -11.19
C ALA A 166 1.23 -37.09 -9.82
N LYS A 167 0.89 -36.24 -8.83
CA LYS A 167 0.45 -36.67 -7.50
C LYS A 167 -0.78 -37.57 -7.60
N ILE A 168 -1.81 -37.16 -8.34
CA ILE A 168 -3.05 -37.93 -8.51
C ILE A 168 -2.78 -39.27 -9.20
N LEU A 169 -1.92 -39.30 -10.22
CA LEU A 169 -1.56 -40.54 -10.93
C LEU A 169 -0.78 -41.52 -10.04
N SER A 170 0.06 -41.00 -9.15
CA SER A 170 0.82 -41.81 -8.17
C SER A 170 0.02 -42.18 -6.91
N SER A 171 -1.13 -41.53 -6.69
CA SER A 171 -1.94 -41.73 -5.49
C SER A 171 -2.78 -42.99 -5.63
N ASP A 172 -2.84 -43.79 -4.57
CA ASP A 172 -3.77 -44.91 -4.50
C ASP A 172 -5.17 -44.38 -4.15
N LEU A 173 -6.02 -44.29 -5.18
CA LEU A 173 -7.42 -43.87 -5.06
C LEU A 173 -8.29 -45.04 -4.56
N SER A 174 -7.99 -45.51 -3.34
CA SER A 174 -8.57 -46.71 -2.72
C SER A 174 -9.53 -46.44 -1.56
N HIS A 175 -9.69 -45.16 -1.18
CA HIS A 175 -10.57 -44.74 -0.10
C HIS A 175 -11.17 -43.37 -0.39
N LEU A 176 -12.33 -43.10 0.20
CA LEU A 176 -13.16 -41.93 -0.15
C LEU A 176 -12.45 -40.58 0.08
N ASP A 177 -11.63 -40.48 1.12
CA ASP A 177 -10.85 -39.26 1.38
C ASP A 177 -9.88 -38.94 0.24
N ALA A 178 -9.20 -39.94 -0.34
CA ALA A 178 -8.29 -39.70 -1.45
C ALA A 178 -9.01 -39.13 -2.68
N PHE A 179 -10.22 -39.63 -2.96
CA PHE A 179 -11.07 -39.08 -4.02
C PHE A 179 -11.50 -37.64 -3.72
N MET A 180 -11.99 -37.36 -2.50
CA MET A 180 -12.40 -36.01 -2.11
C MET A 180 -11.26 -35.00 -2.22
N HIS A 181 -10.05 -35.36 -1.77
CA HIS A 181 -8.87 -34.50 -1.89
C HIS A 181 -8.48 -34.26 -3.35
N ALA A 182 -8.39 -35.32 -4.17
CA ALA A 182 -8.03 -35.21 -5.57
C ALA A 182 -9.03 -34.32 -6.35
N LEU A 183 -10.33 -34.53 -6.15
CA LEU A 183 -11.37 -33.73 -6.80
C LEU A 183 -11.33 -32.27 -6.32
N THR A 184 -11.09 -32.05 -5.01
CA THR A 184 -10.99 -30.70 -4.44
C THR A 184 -9.79 -29.95 -5.00
N ASP A 185 -8.63 -30.60 -5.08
CA ASP A 185 -7.40 -30.01 -5.61
C ASP A 185 -7.55 -29.68 -7.10
N LEU A 186 -8.15 -30.58 -7.90
CA LEU A 186 -8.45 -30.32 -9.32
C LEU A 186 -9.43 -29.16 -9.50
N ARG A 187 -10.48 -29.08 -8.68
CA ARG A 187 -11.44 -27.95 -8.72
C ARG A 187 -10.76 -26.63 -8.36
N LYS A 188 -9.90 -26.61 -7.34
CA LYS A 188 -9.11 -25.43 -6.95
C LYS A 188 -8.19 -24.99 -8.08
N GLN A 189 -7.49 -25.92 -8.70
CA GLN A 189 -6.61 -25.64 -9.84
C GLN A 189 -7.41 -25.07 -11.03
N ARG A 190 -8.57 -25.65 -11.35
CA ARG A 190 -9.46 -25.11 -12.39
C ARG A 190 -9.91 -23.69 -12.08
N GLY A 191 -10.30 -23.41 -10.83
CA GLY A 191 -10.64 -22.06 -10.38
C GLY A 191 -9.50 -21.06 -10.56
N LYS A 192 -8.27 -21.46 -10.22
CA LYS A 192 -7.06 -20.65 -10.42
C LYS A 192 -6.86 -20.30 -11.89
N LEU A 193 -7.00 -21.27 -12.80
CA LEU A 193 -6.88 -21.04 -14.24
C LEU A 193 -7.96 -20.08 -14.77
N ILE A 194 -9.19 -20.17 -14.26
CA ILE A 194 -10.27 -19.24 -14.60
C ILE A 194 -9.90 -17.82 -14.16
N SER A 195 -9.38 -17.62 -12.95
CA SER A 195 -8.94 -16.31 -12.47
C SER A 195 -7.78 -15.74 -13.31
N LEU A 196 -6.90 -16.57 -13.87
CA LEU A 196 -5.82 -16.10 -14.75
C LEU A 196 -6.35 -15.42 -16.02
N ARG A 197 -7.55 -15.79 -16.49
CA ARG A 197 -8.18 -15.17 -17.67
C ARG A 197 -8.45 -13.68 -17.48
N GLU A 198 -8.59 -13.22 -16.24
CA GLU A 198 -8.85 -11.82 -15.91
C GLU A 198 -7.58 -10.96 -15.97
N MET A 199 -6.39 -11.58 -16.06
CA MET A 199 -5.13 -10.84 -16.19
C MET A 199 -4.97 -10.27 -17.60
N ARG A 200 -4.60 -8.99 -17.67
CA ARG A 200 -4.30 -8.29 -18.93
C ARG A 200 -3.08 -8.96 -19.61
N GLU A 201 -3.12 -9.05 -20.94
CA GLU A 201 -2.10 -9.70 -21.79
C GLU A 201 -1.86 -11.20 -21.50
N MET A 202 -2.81 -11.90 -20.89
CA MET A 202 -2.74 -13.34 -20.65
C MET A 202 -2.80 -14.14 -21.97
N ASP A 203 -2.00 -15.21 -22.06
CA ASP A 203 -2.11 -16.20 -23.14
C ASP A 203 -3.30 -17.13 -22.88
N LEU A 204 -4.46 -16.73 -23.40
CA LEU A 204 -5.71 -17.47 -23.22
C LEU A 204 -5.69 -18.85 -23.90
N VAL A 205 -4.90 -19.03 -24.97
CA VAL A 205 -4.84 -20.32 -25.68
C VAL A 205 -4.20 -21.38 -24.79
N THR A 206 -3.11 -21.01 -24.11
CA THR A 206 -2.45 -21.92 -23.16
C THR A 206 -3.29 -22.14 -21.91
N VAL A 207 -3.98 -21.11 -21.39
CA VAL A 207 -4.93 -21.26 -20.27
C VAL A 207 -6.07 -22.22 -20.62
N ASP A 208 -6.67 -22.08 -21.81
CA ASP A 208 -7.74 -22.96 -22.28
C ASP A 208 -7.26 -24.41 -22.39
N ALA A 209 -6.04 -24.65 -22.88
CA ALA A 209 -5.48 -26.00 -22.96
C ALA A 209 -5.29 -26.63 -21.57
N LEU A 210 -4.75 -25.88 -20.61
CA LEU A 210 -4.58 -26.32 -19.23
C LEU A 210 -5.92 -26.60 -18.55
N GLU A 211 -6.93 -25.75 -18.76
CA GLU A 211 -8.26 -25.90 -18.17
C GLU A 211 -8.96 -27.15 -18.69
N ASN A 212 -8.88 -27.43 -19.99
CA ASN A 212 -9.42 -28.65 -20.59
C ASN A 212 -8.72 -29.92 -20.06
N GLU A 213 -7.40 -29.87 -19.85
CA GLU A 213 -6.67 -30.99 -19.24
C GLU A 213 -7.16 -31.27 -17.81
N VAL A 214 -7.26 -30.23 -16.97
CA VAL A 214 -7.78 -30.37 -15.58
C VAL A 214 -9.21 -30.89 -15.57
N ALA A 215 -10.05 -30.41 -16.48
CA ALA A 215 -11.42 -30.89 -16.63
C ALA A 215 -11.45 -32.39 -16.97
N GLY A 216 -10.63 -32.84 -17.93
CA GLY A 216 -10.52 -34.27 -18.28
C GLY A 216 -10.02 -35.14 -17.11
N GLN A 217 -9.06 -34.65 -16.32
CA GLN A 217 -8.60 -35.34 -15.11
C GLN A 217 -9.70 -35.40 -14.05
N PHE A 218 -10.44 -34.31 -13.87
CA PHE A 218 -11.57 -34.25 -12.94
C PHE A 218 -12.66 -35.24 -13.30
N ASP A 219 -13.02 -35.35 -14.58
CA ASP A 219 -14.01 -36.31 -15.07
C ASP A 219 -13.52 -37.75 -14.87
N GLY A 220 -12.24 -38.02 -15.14
CA GLY A 220 -11.63 -39.33 -14.92
C GLY A 220 -11.63 -39.76 -13.45
N VAL A 221 -11.27 -38.86 -12.52
CA VAL A 221 -11.32 -39.13 -11.08
C VAL A 221 -12.76 -39.28 -10.59
N SER A 222 -13.68 -38.46 -11.10
CA SER A 222 -15.11 -38.53 -10.78
C SER A 222 -15.71 -39.88 -11.16
N GLY A 223 -15.42 -40.37 -12.38
CA GLY A 223 -15.87 -41.69 -12.83
C GLY A 223 -15.37 -42.81 -11.93
N LYS A 224 -14.08 -42.82 -11.59
CA LYS A 224 -13.51 -43.80 -10.65
C LYS A 224 -14.14 -43.72 -9.26
N CYS A 225 -14.40 -42.51 -8.77
CA CYS A 225 -15.04 -42.28 -7.48
C CYS A 225 -16.45 -42.88 -7.43
N VAL A 226 -17.25 -42.68 -8.50
CA VAL A 226 -18.57 -43.31 -8.60
C VAL A 226 -18.47 -44.83 -8.61
N THR A 227 -17.55 -45.41 -9.40
CA THR A 227 -17.34 -46.87 -9.37
C THR A 227 -16.98 -47.37 -7.98
N PHE A 228 -16.09 -46.68 -7.28
CA PHE A 228 -15.71 -47.00 -5.90
C PHE A 228 -16.90 -46.92 -4.93
N LEU A 229 -17.76 -45.89 -5.04
CA LEU A 229 -18.95 -45.75 -4.20
C LEU A 229 -20.00 -46.85 -4.43
N LEU A 230 -20.02 -47.45 -5.62
CA LEU A 230 -20.89 -48.58 -5.96
C LEU A 230 -20.39 -49.90 -5.36
N GLU A 231 -19.08 -50.02 -5.14
CA GLU A 231 -18.47 -51.10 -4.38
C GLU A 231 -18.78 -50.89 -2.88
N GLY A 232 -19.46 -51.85 -2.26
CA GLY A 232 -20.05 -51.65 -0.93
C GLY A 232 -19.06 -51.27 0.18
N ASP A 233 -19.55 -50.49 1.17
CA ASP A 233 -18.85 -49.94 2.34
C ASP A 233 -17.79 -48.84 2.09
N ALA A 234 -17.97 -48.04 1.04
CA ALA A 234 -17.09 -46.90 0.73
C ALA A 234 -17.04 -45.80 1.82
N PHE A 235 -18.09 -45.68 2.66
CA PHE A 235 -18.20 -44.63 3.68
C PHE A 235 -17.63 -45.03 5.06
N GLY A 236 -17.38 -46.32 5.32
CA GLY A 236 -16.89 -46.82 6.60
C GLY A 236 -15.63 -46.11 7.11
N PRO A 237 -14.56 -45.99 6.31
CA PRO A 237 -13.34 -45.27 6.71
C PRO A 237 -13.58 -43.78 7.03
N LEU A 238 -14.47 -43.12 6.28
CA LEU A 238 -14.81 -41.72 6.50
C LEU A 238 -15.58 -41.53 7.81
N ASN A 239 -16.54 -42.41 8.10
CA ASN A 239 -17.26 -42.41 9.38
C ASN A 239 -16.29 -42.59 10.56
N ALA A 240 -15.36 -43.54 10.46
CA ALA A 240 -14.34 -43.76 11.51
C ALA A 240 -13.46 -42.51 11.74
N ARG A 241 -13.11 -41.79 10.67
CA ARG A 241 -12.37 -40.52 10.78
C ARG A 241 -13.19 -39.42 11.44
N ILE A 242 -14.49 -39.31 11.12
CA ILE A 242 -15.38 -38.34 11.76
C ILE A 242 -15.52 -38.62 13.26
N GLU A 243 -15.63 -39.90 13.66
CA GLU A 243 -15.63 -40.30 15.07
C GLU A 243 -14.30 -39.99 15.76
N GLN A 244 -13.17 -40.23 15.10
CA GLN A 244 -11.85 -39.85 15.61
C GLN A 244 -11.74 -38.34 15.83
N LEU A 245 -12.22 -37.53 14.88
CA LEU A 245 -12.26 -36.07 15.01
C LEU A 245 -13.10 -35.63 16.21
N LEU A 246 -14.25 -36.26 16.44
CA LEU A 246 -15.07 -35.99 17.62
C LEU A 246 -14.31 -36.27 18.92
N GLY A 247 -13.65 -37.44 19.01
CA GLY A 247 -12.83 -37.78 20.17
C GLY A 247 -11.67 -36.83 20.41
N GLN A 248 -11.04 -36.32 19.33
CA GLN A 248 -9.99 -35.30 19.42
C GLN A 248 -10.56 -33.97 19.92
N ILE A 249 -11.69 -33.50 19.39
CA ILE A 249 -12.36 -32.27 19.83
C ILE A 249 -12.69 -32.32 21.32
N ASP A 250 -13.20 -33.46 21.80
CA ASP A 250 -13.56 -33.63 23.21
C ASP A 250 -12.33 -33.57 24.14
N ALA A 251 -11.19 -34.09 23.69
CA ALA A 251 -9.94 -34.17 24.45
C ALA A 251 -9.15 -32.84 24.51
N VAL A 252 -9.41 -31.90 23.60
CA VAL A 252 -8.69 -30.62 23.55
C VAL A 252 -8.95 -29.77 24.80
N ALA A 253 -7.89 -29.11 25.28
CA ALA A 253 -7.93 -28.26 26.46
C ALA A 253 -7.75 -26.76 26.15
N LYS A 254 -7.29 -26.40 24.95
CA LYS A 254 -7.03 -25.00 24.56
C LYS A 254 -7.70 -24.62 23.26
N VAL A 255 -8.09 -23.35 23.11
CA VAL A 255 -8.72 -22.87 21.86
C VAL A 255 -7.79 -23.02 20.65
N VAL A 256 -6.50 -22.75 20.83
CA VAL A 256 -5.48 -22.86 19.74
C VAL A 256 -5.38 -24.29 19.18
N GLU A 257 -5.62 -25.30 20.02
CA GLU A 257 -5.58 -26.71 19.60
C GLU A 257 -6.83 -27.11 18.79
N LEU A 258 -7.93 -26.33 18.87
CA LEU A 258 -9.14 -26.56 18.08
C LEU A 258 -9.00 -26.10 16.62
N GLU A 259 -8.21 -25.07 16.34
CA GLU A 259 -8.06 -24.53 14.97
C GLU A 259 -7.74 -25.58 13.90
N PRO A 260 -6.72 -26.45 14.05
CA PRO A 260 -6.44 -27.49 13.07
C PRO A 260 -7.58 -28.49 12.90
N LEU A 261 -8.30 -28.82 13.99
CA LEU A 261 -9.46 -29.73 13.94
C LEU A 261 -10.65 -29.08 13.21
N GLY A 262 -10.84 -27.77 13.38
CA GLY A 262 -11.83 -27.00 12.64
C GLY A 262 -11.52 -26.94 11.14
N ALA A 263 -10.25 -26.77 10.79
CA ALA A 263 -9.80 -26.83 9.39
C ALA A 263 -10.03 -28.22 8.78
N ASP A 264 -9.70 -29.28 9.53
CA ASP A 264 -9.94 -30.66 9.10
C ASP A 264 -11.44 -30.94 8.87
N LEU A 265 -12.29 -30.57 9.83
CA LEU A 265 -13.74 -30.72 9.71
C LEU A 265 -14.33 -29.94 8.52
N ASN A 266 -13.82 -28.74 8.25
CA ASN A 266 -14.21 -27.97 7.07
C ASN A 266 -13.78 -28.66 5.77
N GLY A 267 -12.56 -29.23 5.72
CA GLY A 267 -12.08 -30.01 4.59
C GLY A 267 -12.96 -31.23 4.29
N VAL A 268 -13.36 -31.97 5.33
CA VAL A 268 -14.32 -33.09 5.20
C VAL A 268 -15.65 -32.61 4.63
N GLN A 269 -16.18 -31.48 5.13
CA GLN A 269 -17.42 -30.92 4.62
C GLN A 269 -17.32 -30.47 3.16
N GLU A 270 -16.26 -29.75 2.78
CA GLU A 270 -16.02 -29.32 1.40
C GLU A 270 -15.94 -30.53 0.45
N GLY A 271 -15.20 -31.56 0.85
CA GLY A 271 -15.09 -32.82 0.11
C GLY A 271 -16.44 -33.51 -0.06
N LEU A 272 -17.27 -33.55 0.98
CA LEU A 272 -18.58 -34.18 0.94
C LEU A 272 -19.59 -33.39 0.09
N THR A 273 -19.56 -32.06 0.13
CA THR A 273 -20.34 -31.20 -0.77
C THR A 273 -19.96 -31.45 -2.22
N LEU A 274 -18.66 -31.49 -2.51
CA LEU A 274 -18.14 -31.79 -3.84
C LEU A 274 -18.57 -33.18 -4.30
N LEU A 275 -18.50 -34.19 -3.43
CA LEU A 275 -18.97 -35.54 -3.73
C LEU A 275 -20.46 -35.56 -4.10
N SER A 276 -21.28 -34.85 -3.32
CA SER A 276 -22.72 -34.72 -3.60
C SER A 276 -22.98 -34.08 -4.96
N GLU A 277 -22.21 -33.06 -5.34
CA GLU A 277 -22.32 -32.40 -6.65
C GLU A 277 -21.90 -33.31 -7.80
N VAL A 278 -20.80 -34.06 -7.63
CA VAL A 278 -20.33 -35.04 -8.62
C VAL A 278 -21.40 -36.10 -8.87
N VAL A 279 -21.96 -36.68 -7.80
CA VAL A 279 -23.03 -37.69 -7.89
C VAL A 279 -24.31 -37.09 -8.48
N ALA A 280 -24.57 -35.78 -8.26
CA ALA A 280 -25.73 -35.11 -8.84
C ALA A 280 -25.59 -34.83 -10.34
N GLY A 281 -24.39 -34.49 -10.80
CA GLY A 281 -24.06 -34.12 -12.17
C GLY A 281 -23.81 -35.31 -13.12
N LEU A 282 -23.53 -36.50 -12.58
CA LEU A 282 -23.36 -37.71 -13.39
C LEU A 282 -24.70 -38.29 -13.83
N VAL A 283 -24.76 -38.66 -15.11
CA VAL A 283 -25.80 -39.56 -15.64
C VAL A 283 -25.46 -40.96 -15.14
N VAL A 284 -25.97 -41.31 -13.96
CA VAL A 284 -25.90 -42.68 -13.46
C VAL A 284 -27.02 -43.46 -14.14
N ASP A 285 -26.66 -44.49 -14.92
CA ASP A 285 -27.63 -45.33 -15.64
C ASP A 285 -28.59 -46.09 -14.69
N ASP A 286 -28.18 -46.29 -13.44
CA ASP A 286 -28.98 -46.92 -12.38
C ASP A 286 -29.45 -45.91 -11.32
N ALA A 287 -30.73 -45.53 -11.39
CA ALA A 287 -31.38 -44.64 -10.43
C ALA A 287 -31.39 -45.19 -8.99
N THR A 288 -31.37 -46.51 -8.79
CA THR A 288 -31.37 -47.14 -7.47
C THR A 288 -30.00 -47.01 -6.81
N ALA A 289 -28.94 -47.23 -7.58
CA ALA A 289 -27.58 -47.08 -7.13
C ALA A 289 -27.24 -45.63 -6.76
N ARG A 290 -27.73 -44.67 -7.55
CA ARG A 290 -27.63 -43.23 -7.24
C ARG A 290 -28.29 -42.88 -5.91
N THR A 291 -29.51 -43.36 -5.66
CA THR A 291 -30.23 -43.11 -4.40
C THR A 291 -29.43 -43.64 -3.20
N LYS A 292 -28.88 -44.85 -3.29
CA LYS A 292 -28.06 -45.44 -2.22
C LYS A 292 -26.83 -44.60 -1.89
N ILE A 293 -26.16 -44.05 -2.90
CA ILE A 293 -25.00 -43.15 -2.70
C ILE A 293 -25.45 -41.86 -2.00
N LEU A 294 -26.55 -41.25 -2.44
CA LEU A 294 -27.09 -40.03 -1.84
C LEU A 294 -27.53 -40.23 -0.39
N GLU A 295 -28.11 -41.38 -0.05
CA GLU A 295 -28.44 -41.76 1.32
C GLU A 295 -27.18 -41.85 2.19
N GLY A 296 -26.13 -42.52 1.70
CA GLY A 296 -24.83 -42.59 2.40
C GLY A 296 -24.21 -41.21 2.61
N ILE A 297 -24.21 -40.36 1.58
CA ILE A 297 -23.74 -38.96 1.69
C ILE A 297 -24.56 -38.19 2.74
N SER A 298 -25.87 -38.35 2.76
CA SER A 298 -26.77 -37.67 3.70
C SER A 298 -26.53 -38.11 5.14
N GLU A 299 -26.26 -39.40 5.37
CA GLU A 299 -25.90 -39.94 6.68
C GLU A 299 -24.58 -39.32 7.19
N VAL A 300 -23.55 -39.31 6.35
CA VAL A 300 -22.25 -38.69 6.68
C VAL A 300 -22.41 -37.20 6.96
N PHE A 301 -23.22 -36.47 6.18
CA PHE A 301 -23.53 -35.06 6.45
C PHE A 301 -24.15 -34.87 7.84
N GLY A 302 -25.05 -35.77 8.24
CA GLY A 302 -25.63 -35.77 9.58
C GLY A 302 -24.57 -35.91 10.68
N GLN A 303 -23.57 -36.77 10.48
CA GLN A 303 -22.46 -36.96 11.42
C GLN A 303 -21.54 -35.73 11.46
N VAL A 304 -21.10 -35.21 10.31
CA VAL A 304 -20.26 -34.00 10.22
C VAL A 304 -20.94 -32.81 10.91
N ASN A 305 -22.24 -32.61 10.69
CA ASN A 305 -23.00 -31.54 11.34
C ASN A 305 -23.05 -31.70 12.86
N ARG A 306 -23.17 -32.93 13.35
CA ARG A 306 -23.12 -33.22 14.79
C ARG A 306 -21.74 -32.88 15.38
N VAL A 307 -20.67 -33.34 14.73
CA VAL A 307 -19.30 -33.02 15.17
C VAL A 307 -19.04 -31.52 15.12
N ARG A 308 -19.56 -30.81 14.11
CA ARG A 308 -19.50 -29.34 14.03
C ARG A 308 -20.21 -28.66 15.20
N ALA A 309 -21.39 -29.15 15.60
CA ALA A 309 -22.07 -28.62 16.77
C ALA A 309 -21.23 -28.81 18.04
N SER A 310 -20.65 -30.00 18.23
CA SER A 310 -19.73 -30.28 19.35
C SER A 310 -18.49 -29.37 19.33
N TYR A 311 -17.87 -29.18 18.16
CA TYR A 311 -16.76 -28.26 17.96
C TYR A 311 -17.10 -26.84 18.40
N GLN A 312 -18.25 -26.30 17.95
CA GLN A 312 -18.66 -24.94 18.29
C GLN A 312 -18.98 -24.79 19.79
N ALA A 313 -19.60 -25.80 20.40
CA ALA A 313 -19.84 -25.82 21.84
C ALA A 313 -18.51 -25.83 22.62
N LYS A 314 -17.60 -26.75 22.29
CA LYS A 314 -16.27 -26.85 22.91
C LYS A 314 -15.46 -25.56 22.76
N ARG A 315 -15.48 -24.94 21.57
CA ARG A 315 -14.79 -23.66 21.32
C ARG A 315 -15.32 -22.55 22.21
N ARG A 316 -16.64 -22.45 22.37
CA ARG A 316 -17.27 -21.45 23.24
C ARG A 316 -16.89 -21.67 24.71
N ASP A 317 -16.93 -22.92 25.18
CA ASP A 317 -16.61 -23.27 26.56
C ASP A 317 -15.14 -22.99 26.91
N LEU A 318 -14.22 -23.39 26.03
CA LEU A 318 -12.79 -23.11 26.19
C LEU A 318 -12.50 -21.61 26.11
N SER A 319 -13.07 -20.91 25.14
CA SER A 319 -12.90 -19.46 25.00
C SER A 319 -13.41 -18.70 26.22
N SER A 320 -14.56 -19.07 26.78
CA SER A 320 -15.06 -18.48 28.02
C SER A 320 -14.14 -18.78 29.21
N THR A 321 -13.64 -20.01 29.33
CA THR A 321 -12.74 -20.38 30.45
C THR A 321 -11.39 -19.67 30.38
N GLU A 322 -10.81 -19.59 29.18
CA GLU A 322 -9.56 -18.85 28.93
C GLU A 322 -9.76 -17.36 29.17
N ALA A 323 -10.84 -16.76 28.65
CA ALA A 323 -11.17 -15.35 28.85
C ALA A 323 -11.35 -15.00 30.34
N ARG A 324 -12.04 -15.86 31.11
CA ARG A 324 -12.18 -15.69 32.57
C ARG A 324 -10.83 -15.69 33.29
N SER A 325 -9.94 -16.60 32.91
CA SER A 325 -8.63 -16.73 33.53
C SER A 325 -7.74 -15.52 33.20
N GLU A 326 -7.75 -15.09 31.94
CA GLU A 326 -7.02 -13.90 31.48
C GLU A 326 -7.56 -12.62 32.13
N PHE A 327 -8.89 -12.45 32.13
CA PHE A 327 -9.56 -11.34 32.80
C PHE A 327 -9.17 -11.27 34.27
N GLY A 328 -9.27 -12.39 35.01
CA GLY A 328 -8.91 -12.42 36.43
C GLY A 328 -7.47 -11.98 36.70
N ALA A 329 -6.51 -12.41 35.87
CA ALA A 329 -5.10 -12.01 36.00
C ALA A 329 -4.89 -10.52 35.68
N GLN A 330 -5.46 -10.02 34.58
CA GLN A 330 -5.35 -8.62 34.16
C GLN A 330 -6.06 -7.69 35.14
N PHE A 331 -7.23 -8.07 35.63
CA PHE A 331 -8.02 -7.32 36.61
C PHE A 331 -7.30 -7.24 37.97
N ALA A 332 -6.65 -8.33 38.40
CA ALA A 332 -5.81 -8.31 39.60
C ALA A 332 -4.58 -7.39 39.43
N LEU A 333 -3.91 -7.45 38.28
CA LEU A 333 -2.79 -6.57 37.96
C LEU A 333 -3.22 -5.09 37.91
N PHE A 334 -4.39 -4.81 37.34
CA PHE A 334 -4.98 -3.48 37.35
C PHE A 334 -5.22 -2.98 38.78
N GLY A 335 -5.79 -3.82 39.65
CA GLY A 335 -5.95 -3.50 41.07
C GLY A 335 -4.62 -3.15 41.77
N GLN A 336 -3.54 -3.87 41.46
CA GLN A 336 -2.20 -3.55 41.97
C GLN A 336 -1.68 -2.22 41.41
N SER A 337 -1.91 -1.94 40.12
CA SER A 337 -1.52 -0.69 39.47
C SER A 337 -2.24 0.51 40.09
N VAL A 338 -3.54 0.39 40.40
CA VAL A 338 -4.34 1.40 41.11
C VAL A 338 -3.73 1.68 42.49
N ALA A 339 -3.44 0.65 43.28
CA ALA A 339 -2.83 0.82 44.60
C ALA A 339 -1.45 1.50 44.52
N GLY A 340 -0.63 1.12 43.54
CA GLY A 340 0.66 1.77 43.28
C GLY A 340 0.54 3.22 42.87
N SER A 341 -0.39 3.55 41.98
CA SER A 341 -0.65 4.93 41.54
C SER A 341 -1.18 5.81 42.68
N LEU A 342 -2.07 5.29 43.54
CA LEU A 342 -2.53 6.02 44.73
C LEU A 342 -1.40 6.34 45.71
N ALA A 343 -0.43 5.43 45.87
CA ALA A 343 0.73 5.66 46.73
C ALA A 343 1.68 6.75 46.20
N LEU A 344 1.67 6.99 44.88
CA LEU A 344 2.46 8.05 44.23
C LEU A 344 1.78 9.42 44.27
N CYS A 345 0.52 9.50 44.72
CA CYS A 345 -0.21 10.76 44.81
C CYS A 345 0.23 11.59 46.03
N ASP A 346 1.09 12.58 45.76
CA ASP A 346 1.61 13.56 46.70
C ASP A 346 0.98 14.97 46.55
N THR A 347 0.30 15.23 45.42
CA THR A 347 -0.49 16.45 45.19
C THR A 347 -1.90 16.13 44.66
N PRO A 348 -2.91 16.98 44.92
CA PRO A 348 -4.23 16.89 44.31
C PRO A 348 -4.20 16.80 42.78
N GLU A 349 -3.31 17.55 42.13
CA GLU A 349 -3.18 17.56 40.67
C GLU A 349 -2.66 16.22 40.15
N ARG A 350 -1.75 15.58 40.90
CA ARG A 350 -1.23 14.25 40.57
C ARG A 350 -2.28 13.16 40.77
N CYS A 351 -3.22 13.33 41.71
CA CYS A 351 -4.39 12.43 41.80
C CYS A 351 -5.22 12.46 40.51
N ASP A 352 -5.48 13.65 39.97
CA ASP A 352 -6.29 13.81 38.76
C ASP A 352 -5.59 13.22 37.51
N GLU A 353 -4.27 13.40 37.41
CA GLU A 353 -3.45 12.78 36.35
C GLU A 353 -3.45 11.25 36.43
N GLN A 354 -3.18 10.70 37.62
CA GLN A 354 -3.16 9.25 37.82
C GLN A 354 -4.55 8.62 37.65
N LEU A 355 -5.62 9.28 38.09
CA LEU A 355 -6.99 8.83 37.87
C LEU A 355 -7.29 8.73 36.37
N SER A 356 -6.98 9.78 35.62
CA SER A 356 -7.19 9.81 34.16
C SER A 356 -6.45 8.65 33.47
N ARG A 357 -5.20 8.39 33.88
CA ARG A 357 -4.41 7.25 33.38
C ARG A 357 -5.04 5.89 33.70
N MET A 358 -5.52 5.70 34.94
CA MET A 358 -6.16 4.44 35.35
C MET A 358 -7.49 4.22 34.62
N LEU A 359 -8.27 5.27 34.36
CA LEU A 359 -9.51 5.16 33.60
C LEU A 359 -9.28 4.73 32.15
N VAL A 360 -8.24 5.24 31.49
CA VAL A 360 -7.86 4.80 30.13
C VAL A 360 -7.44 3.31 30.12
N GLN A 361 -6.69 2.87 31.13
CA GLN A 361 -6.32 1.45 31.24
C GLN A 361 -7.54 0.56 31.48
N LEU A 362 -8.52 1.04 32.24
CA LEU A 362 -9.77 0.32 32.47
C LEU A 362 -10.63 0.26 31.18
N GLU A 363 -10.65 1.32 30.39
CA GLU A 363 -11.32 1.35 29.08
C GLU A 363 -10.68 0.36 28.09
N ASP A 364 -9.36 0.21 28.09
CA ASP A 364 -8.67 -0.82 27.29
C ASP A 364 -9.08 -2.24 27.75
N LEU A 365 -9.25 -2.48 29.06
CA LEU A 365 -9.80 -3.74 29.54
C LEU A 365 -11.26 -3.96 29.10
N GLU A 366 -12.10 -2.92 29.16
CA GLU A 366 -13.48 -2.98 28.63
C GLU A 366 -13.51 -3.27 27.13
N GLY A 367 -12.63 -2.65 26.35
CA GLY A 367 -12.54 -2.89 24.90
C GLY A 367 -12.13 -4.33 24.56
N ARG A 368 -11.25 -4.94 25.36
CA ARG A 368 -10.78 -6.33 25.15
C ARG A 368 -11.76 -7.38 25.62
N PHE A 369 -12.46 -7.15 26.73
CA PHE A 369 -13.32 -8.13 27.38
C PHE A 369 -14.82 -7.84 27.25
N GLY A 370 -15.20 -6.77 26.55
CA GLY A 370 -16.58 -6.29 26.45
C GLY A 370 -17.55 -7.21 25.70
N GLU A 371 -17.07 -8.26 25.03
CA GLU A 371 -17.92 -9.29 24.42
C GLU A 371 -18.54 -10.25 25.46
N PHE A 372 -18.07 -10.23 26.70
CA PHE A 372 -18.53 -11.09 27.78
C PHE A 372 -19.31 -10.27 28.81
N ASP A 373 -20.64 -10.35 28.76
CA ASP A 373 -21.55 -9.63 29.66
C ASP A 373 -21.23 -9.85 31.15
N GLU A 374 -20.66 -11.02 31.50
CA GLU A 374 -20.29 -11.36 32.88
C GLU A 374 -19.19 -10.46 33.48
N PHE A 375 -18.32 -9.85 32.66
CA PHE A 375 -17.23 -8.99 33.16
C PHE A 375 -17.63 -7.51 33.26
N LEU A 376 -18.70 -7.08 32.57
CA LEU A 376 -19.11 -5.68 32.52
C LEU A 376 -19.50 -5.13 33.89
N THR A 377 -20.11 -5.99 34.72
CA THR A 377 -20.48 -5.60 36.09
C THR A 377 -19.24 -5.35 36.95
N ASP A 378 -18.25 -6.25 36.90
CA ASP A 378 -17.00 -6.10 37.67
C ASP A 378 -16.19 -4.88 37.23
N LEU A 379 -16.13 -4.60 35.91
CA LEU A 379 -15.46 -3.42 35.36
C LEU A 379 -16.14 -2.12 35.78
N THR A 380 -17.48 -2.10 35.80
CA THR A 380 -18.26 -0.93 36.25
C THR A 380 -18.03 -0.65 37.72
N ILE A 381 -18.13 -1.69 38.57
CA ILE A 381 -17.83 -1.57 40.01
C ILE A 381 -16.40 -1.06 40.18
N LYS A 382 -15.45 -1.58 39.40
CA LYS A 382 -14.05 -1.16 39.52
C LYS A 382 -13.83 0.29 39.13
N ARG A 383 -14.54 0.79 38.11
CA ARG A 383 -14.50 2.21 37.71
C ARG A 383 -14.93 3.11 38.86
N GLU A 384 -16.02 2.77 39.52
CA GLU A 384 -16.52 3.51 40.69
C GLU A 384 -15.50 3.46 41.83
N GLU A 385 -15.00 2.28 42.20
CA GLU A 385 -13.97 2.12 43.24
C GLU A 385 -12.72 2.97 42.97
N VAL A 386 -12.23 2.99 41.73
CA VAL A 386 -11.05 3.79 41.34
C VAL A 386 -11.36 5.28 41.49
N THR A 387 -12.49 5.73 40.96
CA THR A 387 -12.89 7.15 41.02
C THR A 387 -13.02 7.62 42.46
N ASP A 388 -13.67 6.82 43.31
CA ASP A 388 -13.86 7.13 44.73
C ASP A 388 -12.54 7.14 45.50
N ALA A 389 -11.65 6.16 45.25
CA ALA A 389 -10.36 6.07 45.94
C ALA A 389 -9.45 7.27 45.61
N PHE A 390 -9.36 7.66 44.33
CA PHE A 390 -8.60 8.85 43.93
C PHE A 390 -9.25 10.14 44.43
N GLY A 391 -10.59 10.22 44.42
CA GLY A 391 -11.35 11.34 44.98
C GLY A 391 -11.10 11.54 46.47
N ALA A 392 -11.13 10.46 47.26
CA ALA A 392 -10.85 10.50 48.70
C ALA A 392 -9.40 10.90 49.00
N ARG A 393 -8.43 10.37 48.23
CA ARG A 393 -7.01 10.74 48.38
C ARG A 393 -6.78 12.21 48.04
N ARG A 394 -7.40 12.70 46.95
CA ARG A 394 -7.36 14.11 46.53
C ARG A 394 -7.92 15.02 47.62
N GLN A 395 -9.08 14.68 48.18
CA GLN A 395 -9.68 15.46 49.27
C GLN A 395 -8.75 15.54 50.49
N THR A 396 -8.13 14.42 50.86
CA THR A 396 -7.17 14.39 51.98
C THR A 396 -5.99 15.35 51.73
N LEU A 397 -5.43 15.36 50.52
CA LEU A 397 -4.32 16.25 50.15
C LEU A 397 -4.74 17.72 50.10
N VAL A 398 -5.96 18.03 49.65
CA VAL A 398 -6.52 19.39 49.67
C VAL A 398 -6.66 19.88 51.11
N ASP A 399 -7.21 19.05 52.00
CA ASP A 399 -7.37 19.39 53.42
C ASP A 399 -6.01 19.62 54.11
N GLU A 400 -5.01 18.79 53.82
CA GLU A 400 -3.64 18.95 54.31
C GLU A 400 -3.01 20.26 53.81
N ARG A 401 -3.16 20.56 52.51
CA ARG A 401 -2.68 21.82 51.90
C ARG A 401 -3.33 23.03 52.55
N GLN A 402 -4.65 23.01 52.74
CA GLN A 402 -5.40 24.12 53.36
C GLN A 402 -4.99 24.34 54.83
N ARG A 403 -4.80 23.27 55.61
CA ARG A 403 -4.30 23.36 56.99
C ARG A 403 -2.90 23.96 57.06
N LYS A 404 -2.03 23.58 56.12
CA LYS A 404 -0.66 24.14 56.02
C LYS A 404 -0.69 25.63 55.66
N ALA A 405 -1.48 26.01 54.65
CA ALA A 405 -1.66 27.41 54.27
C ALA A 405 -2.22 28.25 55.44
N GLN A 406 -3.23 27.74 56.15
CA GLN A 406 -3.78 28.42 57.32
C GLN A 406 -2.74 28.61 58.43
N SER A 407 -1.89 27.60 58.66
CA SER A 407 -0.82 27.69 59.65
C SER A 407 0.24 28.74 59.28
N LEU A 408 0.56 28.88 57.98
CA LEU A 408 1.45 29.91 57.47
C LEU A 408 0.85 31.31 57.60
N LEU A 409 -0.44 31.48 57.25
CA LEU A 409 -1.15 32.75 57.40
C LEU A 409 -1.15 33.20 58.87
N THR A 410 -1.52 32.32 59.81
CA THR A 410 -1.52 32.67 61.24
C THR A 410 -0.11 33.00 61.76
N ALA A 411 0.94 32.40 61.20
CA ALA A 411 2.32 32.79 61.51
C ALA A 411 2.67 34.18 60.94
N ALA A 412 2.24 34.47 59.70
CA ALA A 412 2.43 35.74 59.04
C ALA A 412 1.71 36.89 59.76
N GLU A 413 0.44 36.71 60.15
CA GLU A 413 -0.36 37.69 60.92
C GLU A 413 0.32 38.09 62.25
N ARG A 414 0.92 37.11 62.94
CA ARG A 414 1.68 37.36 64.18
C ARG A 414 2.93 38.19 63.93
N ILE A 415 3.65 37.89 62.86
CA ILE A 415 4.83 38.66 62.44
C ILE A 415 4.41 40.07 62.04
N LEU A 416 3.39 40.22 61.19
CA LEU A 416 2.79 41.49 60.76
C LEU A 416 2.42 42.38 61.95
N THR A 417 1.71 41.82 62.94
CA THR A 417 1.35 42.56 64.15
C THR A 417 2.59 43.09 64.89
N GLY A 418 3.64 42.27 64.97
CA GLY A 418 4.93 42.66 65.56
C GLY A 418 5.65 43.74 64.76
N VAL A 419 5.70 43.59 63.44
CA VAL A 419 6.33 44.52 62.50
C VAL A 419 5.62 45.87 62.53
N THR A 420 4.29 45.90 62.43
CA THR A 420 3.47 47.13 62.49
C THR A 420 3.66 47.88 63.80
N ARG A 421 3.69 47.16 64.94
CA ARG A 421 3.91 47.76 66.26
C ARG A 421 5.32 48.35 66.43
N ARG A 422 6.33 47.78 65.76
CA ARG A 422 7.71 48.27 65.83
C ARG A 422 7.90 49.45 64.86
N ALA A 423 7.36 49.34 63.64
CA ALA A 423 7.34 50.40 62.64
C ALA A 423 6.68 51.69 63.15
N SER A 424 5.58 51.59 63.92
CA SER A 424 4.86 52.76 64.45
C SER A 424 5.61 53.55 65.54
N LYS A 425 6.77 53.05 66.01
CA LYS A 425 7.61 53.71 67.02
C LYS A 425 8.84 54.40 66.42
N MET A 426 9.05 54.29 65.10
CA MET A 426 10.19 54.89 64.41
C MET A 426 9.98 56.41 64.28
N ALA A 427 11.05 57.19 64.42
CA ALA A 427 10.97 58.64 64.53
C ALA A 427 10.94 59.35 63.15
N ASP A 428 11.56 58.74 62.14
CA ASP A 428 11.66 59.31 60.79
C ASP A 428 11.67 58.22 59.69
N ALA A 429 11.65 58.67 58.43
CA ALA A 429 11.56 57.80 57.27
C ALA A 429 12.84 56.98 57.03
N ASP A 430 14.01 57.49 57.44
CA ASP A 430 15.28 56.80 57.22
C ASP A 430 15.42 55.62 58.18
N GLU A 431 15.00 55.79 59.44
CA GLU A 431 14.92 54.72 60.45
C GLU A 431 13.93 53.62 60.03
N LEU A 432 12.77 54.02 59.47
CA LEU A 432 11.76 53.10 58.96
C LEU A 432 12.27 52.28 57.76
N ASN A 433 12.93 52.94 56.79
CA ASN A 433 13.51 52.27 55.62
C ASN A 433 14.64 51.29 56.00
N ALA A 434 15.51 51.67 56.94
CA ALA A 434 16.57 50.80 57.45
C ALA A 434 15.99 49.56 58.15
N TYR A 435 14.92 49.74 58.93
CA TYR A 435 14.20 48.65 59.60
C TYR A 435 13.59 47.66 58.60
N PHE A 436 12.81 48.12 57.61
CA PHE A 436 12.20 47.24 56.60
C PHE A 436 13.25 46.55 55.72
N ALA A 437 14.38 47.20 55.42
CA ALA A 437 15.43 46.62 54.60
C ALA A 437 16.24 45.52 55.32
N SER A 438 16.36 45.57 56.64
CA SER A 438 17.33 44.75 57.39
C SER A 438 16.74 43.84 58.49
N ASP A 439 15.50 44.06 58.94
CA ASP A 439 14.93 43.24 60.02
C ASP A 439 14.58 41.82 59.52
N PRO A 440 15.11 40.76 60.17
CA PRO A 440 14.87 39.38 59.76
C PRO A 440 13.39 38.95 59.75
N MET A 441 12.53 39.59 60.54
CA MET A 441 11.10 39.28 60.58
C MET A 441 10.36 39.82 59.34
N VAL A 442 10.82 40.93 58.76
CA VAL A 442 10.28 41.46 57.50
C VAL A 442 10.64 40.53 56.35
N HIS A 443 11.90 40.07 56.28
CA HIS A 443 12.32 39.05 55.31
C HIS A 443 11.54 37.74 55.49
N LYS A 444 11.34 37.31 56.74
CA LYS A 444 10.56 36.11 57.04
C LYS A 444 9.10 36.20 56.59
N LEU A 445 8.51 37.40 56.61
CA LEU A 445 7.16 37.63 56.09
C LEU A 445 7.11 37.38 54.57
N GLY A 446 8.10 37.90 53.82
CA GLY A 446 8.24 37.64 52.39
C GLY A 446 8.44 36.15 52.06
N ASP A 447 9.22 35.44 52.90
CA ASP A 447 9.37 33.98 52.77
C ASP A 447 8.05 33.22 52.99
N LEU A 448 7.21 33.67 53.92
CA LEU A 448 5.90 33.06 54.21
C LEU A 448 4.91 33.32 53.07
N ALA A 449 4.88 34.53 52.51
CA ALA A 449 4.09 34.86 51.33
C ALA A 449 4.50 33.99 50.14
N THR A 450 5.81 33.83 49.89
CA THR A 450 6.33 32.94 48.84
C THR A 450 5.92 31.48 49.06
N GLN A 451 5.89 31.01 50.32
CA GLN A 451 5.43 29.66 50.66
C GLN A 451 3.92 29.47 50.49
N LEU A 452 3.10 30.50 50.75
CA LEU A 452 1.65 30.48 50.50
C LEU A 452 1.36 30.42 49.00
N ASP A 453 2.07 31.22 48.20
CA ASP A 453 1.96 31.21 46.74
C ASP A 453 2.37 29.85 46.16
N ALA A 454 3.47 29.26 46.66
CA ALA A 454 3.91 27.92 46.28
C ALA A 454 2.91 26.79 46.66
N LEU A 455 2.02 27.02 47.62
CA LEU A 455 0.92 26.11 47.96
C LEU A 455 -0.34 26.34 47.11
N GLY A 456 -0.34 27.35 46.24
CA GLY A 456 -1.47 27.72 45.39
C GLY A 456 -2.53 28.59 46.09
N ASP A 457 -2.22 29.20 47.23
CA ASP A 457 -3.11 30.09 47.98
C ASP A 457 -2.69 31.56 47.76
N SER A 458 -2.75 32.01 46.50
CA SER A 458 -2.23 33.31 46.05
C SER A 458 -2.94 34.51 46.68
N VAL A 459 -4.24 34.37 47.00
CA VAL A 459 -5.03 35.42 47.65
C VAL A 459 -4.42 35.77 49.01
N LYS A 460 -4.08 34.76 49.83
CA LYS A 460 -3.45 34.97 51.14
C LYS A 460 -1.98 35.39 51.05
N ALA A 461 -1.34 35.16 49.91
CA ALA A 461 0.03 35.59 49.67
C ALA A 461 0.09 37.07 49.24
N GLU A 462 -0.94 37.54 48.52
CA GLU A 462 -1.11 38.94 48.12
C GLU A 462 -1.60 39.84 49.26
N GLU A 463 -2.49 39.33 50.12
CA GLU A 463 -2.91 39.97 51.39
C GLU A 463 -1.76 40.11 52.39
#